data_AF-A0A3N4J531-F1
#
_entry.id   AF-A0A3N4J531-F1
#
_cell.length_a   1.000
_cell.length_b   1.000
_cell.length_c   1.000
_cell.angle_alpha   90.00
_cell.angle_beta   90.00
_cell.angle_gamma   90.00
#
_symmetry.space_group_name_H-M   'P 1'
#
loop_
_entity.id
_entity.type
_entity.pdbx_description
1 polymer ?
#
loop_
_entity_poly.entity_id
_entity_poly.type
_entity_poly.pdbx_seq_one_letter_code
_entity_poly.pdbx_strand_id
1 'polypeptide(L)'
;MNGKKRNGWIRTMFYSVIQQVVRQDPVCYALNVAARLDMNFRLISYPYYTKDTTPGENTSFKHLDLNVLRRLSENQGINIVQCSVSVDNEESDGCTIVVPGFHRNIREWWSRVEDRSMAANELTTCVSKTFTKDDAEAFGYFIPSPCPRGRIRITRLDILHGSTPVSCLWCQMILPCYIAVPEDHAKLENDECETWTQLSTFHHLMEAPDHSTSDFSSAYGGPGFRFPAAVRLESCSTIGDAVLCAQCWDDPLVYEELRALLGPDDKIGQQYTQSVRQRLTEKYHQTVKAVFDSENRNYSLKSFALCSPLPKGLGAGREG
;
A
#
# COMPACT_ATOMS: atom_id res chain seq x y z
N MET A 1 -5.72 -14.59 -13.33
CA MET A 1 -4.30 -14.98 -13.59
C MET A 1 -4.22 -16.50 -13.54
N ASN A 2 -3.58 -17.15 -14.50
CA ASN A 2 -3.39 -18.62 -14.53
C ASN A 2 -4.70 -19.44 -14.42
N GLY A 3 -5.78 -18.98 -15.07
CA GLY A 3 -7.10 -19.65 -15.03
C GLY A 3 -7.84 -19.59 -13.69
N LYS A 4 -7.27 -18.96 -12.65
CA LYS A 4 -7.93 -18.80 -11.35
C LYS A 4 -9.03 -17.73 -11.43
N LYS A 5 -10.16 -18.00 -10.76
CA LYS A 5 -11.24 -17.03 -10.56
C LYS A 5 -10.71 -15.79 -9.83
N ARG A 6 -11.32 -14.64 -10.10
CA ARG A 6 -11.09 -13.43 -9.30
C ARG A 6 -11.46 -13.71 -7.84
N ASN A 7 -10.72 -13.10 -6.92
CA ASN A 7 -10.89 -13.27 -5.48
C ASN A 7 -10.81 -11.93 -4.74
N GLY A 8 -11.17 -10.83 -5.42
CA GLY A 8 -11.15 -9.47 -4.87
C GLY A 8 -9.80 -8.77 -4.83
N TRP A 9 -8.71 -9.41 -5.27
CA TRP A 9 -7.36 -8.81 -5.30
C TRP A 9 -6.87 -8.62 -6.74
N ILE A 10 -6.47 -7.40 -7.12
CA ILE A 10 -5.90 -7.11 -8.43
C ILE A 10 -4.37 -7.28 -8.40
N ARG A 11 -3.92 -8.53 -8.31
CA ARG A 11 -2.49 -8.89 -8.22
C ARG A 11 -1.65 -8.57 -9.46
N THR A 12 -2.25 -7.99 -10.49
CA THR A 12 -1.60 -7.57 -11.73
C THR A 12 -1.45 -6.05 -11.83
N MET A 13 -1.98 -5.28 -10.89
CA MET A 13 -2.05 -3.81 -10.99
C MET A 13 -1.18 -3.15 -9.91
N PHE A 14 0.00 -2.69 -10.31
CA PHE A 14 0.97 -2.03 -9.43
C PHE A 14 1.10 -0.52 -9.70
N TYR A 15 0.73 -0.03 -10.89
CA TYR A 15 0.96 1.37 -11.28
C TYR A 15 -0.25 2.01 -11.98
N SER A 16 -1.47 1.68 -11.56
CA SER A 16 -2.63 2.50 -12.00
C SER A 16 -2.39 3.97 -11.65
N VAL A 17 -2.96 4.89 -12.43
CA VAL A 17 -2.72 6.33 -12.21
C VAL A 17 -3.13 6.75 -10.79
N ILE A 18 -4.20 6.16 -10.24
CA ILE A 18 -4.63 6.45 -8.86
C ILE A 18 -3.67 5.90 -7.80
N GLN A 19 -3.05 4.73 -8.02
CA GLN A 19 -1.98 4.25 -7.15
C GLN A 19 -0.80 5.23 -7.14
N GLN A 20 -0.42 5.75 -8.31
CA GLN A 20 0.66 6.73 -8.42
C GLN A 20 0.33 8.05 -7.70
N VAL A 21 -0.92 8.52 -7.79
CA VAL A 21 -1.40 9.70 -7.03
C VAL A 21 -1.31 9.46 -5.52
N VAL A 22 -1.86 8.34 -5.02
CA VAL A 22 -1.89 8.06 -3.57
C VAL A 22 -0.49 7.97 -2.99
N ARG A 23 0.47 7.35 -3.70
CA ARG A 23 1.86 7.26 -3.25
C ARG A 23 2.52 8.61 -3.05
N GLN A 24 2.19 9.58 -3.89
CA GLN A 24 2.74 10.92 -3.87
C GLN A 24 1.94 11.91 -3.02
N ASP A 25 0.82 11.47 -2.42
CA ASP A 25 -0.03 12.34 -1.62
C ASP A 25 0.69 12.74 -0.31
N PRO A 26 0.91 14.05 -0.06
CA PRO A 26 1.67 14.48 1.12
C PRO A 26 1.04 14.07 2.45
N VAL A 27 -0.30 13.98 2.53
CA VAL A 27 -0.97 13.56 3.76
C VAL A 27 -0.80 12.06 3.97
N CYS A 28 -0.92 11.26 2.92
CA CYS A 28 -0.66 9.82 3.02
C CYS A 28 0.76 9.57 3.50
N TYR A 29 1.75 10.24 2.91
CA TYR A 29 3.15 10.18 3.34
C TYR A 29 3.32 10.65 4.80
N ALA A 30 2.86 11.86 5.16
CA ALA A 30 3.05 12.42 6.49
C ALA A 30 2.42 11.58 7.60
N LEU A 31 1.22 11.03 7.37
CA LEU A 31 0.56 10.14 8.33
C LEU A 31 1.33 8.83 8.52
N ASN A 32 1.98 8.31 7.46
CA ASN A 32 2.84 7.14 7.59
C ASN A 32 4.08 7.47 8.41
N VAL A 33 4.76 8.59 8.17
CA VAL A 33 5.88 9.05 9.01
C VAL A 33 5.47 9.15 10.47
N ALA A 34 4.33 9.81 10.76
CA ALA A 34 3.84 10.02 12.12
C ALA A 34 3.40 8.73 12.82
N ALA A 35 3.00 7.69 12.08
CA ALA A 35 2.57 6.42 12.63
C ALA A 35 3.74 5.47 12.97
N ARG A 36 4.93 5.73 12.44
CA ARG A 36 6.12 4.94 12.74
C ARG A 36 6.66 5.25 14.14
N LEU A 37 7.20 4.23 14.82
CA LEU A 37 7.80 4.40 16.14
C LEU A 37 9.12 5.17 16.11
N ASP A 38 9.87 5.03 15.03
CA ASP A 38 11.18 5.67 14.84
C ASP A 38 11.07 7.07 14.24
N MET A 39 9.87 7.51 13.87
CA MET A 39 9.60 8.79 13.19
C MET A 39 10.46 8.99 11.92
N ASN A 40 10.91 7.90 11.30
CA ASN A 40 11.77 8.00 10.12
C ASN A 40 10.99 8.63 8.96
N PHE A 41 11.50 9.75 8.45
CA PHE A 41 10.89 10.48 7.34
C PHE A 41 11.39 9.99 5.97
N ARG A 42 12.50 9.25 5.90
CA ARG A 42 13.08 8.77 4.65
C ARG A 42 12.35 7.51 4.18
N LEU A 43 11.15 7.69 3.67
CA LEU A 43 10.25 6.59 3.29
C LEU A 43 10.11 6.51 1.78
N ILE A 44 10.31 5.32 1.23
CA ILE A 44 10.11 5.01 -0.18
C ILE A 44 8.78 4.30 -0.33
N SER A 45 8.04 4.62 -1.39
CA SER A 45 6.88 3.83 -1.74
C SER A 45 7.32 2.53 -2.40
N TYR A 46 7.04 1.42 -1.75
CA TYR A 46 7.20 0.10 -2.33
C TYR A 46 5.96 -0.25 -3.17
N PRO A 47 6.10 -0.53 -4.47
CA PRO A 47 4.96 -0.86 -5.33
C PRO A 47 4.24 -2.13 -4.85
N TYR A 48 2.94 -2.01 -4.61
CA TYR A 48 2.08 -3.11 -4.16
C TYR A 48 0.79 -3.15 -4.96
N TYR A 49 0.17 -4.34 -5.02
CA TYR A 49 -1.10 -4.54 -5.70
C TYR A 49 -2.28 -3.94 -4.93
N THR A 50 -3.46 -3.90 -5.55
CA THR A 50 -4.65 -3.24 -5.00
C THR A 50 -5.80 -4.23 -4.78
N LYS A 51 -6.83 -3.84 -4.03
CA LYS A 51 -8.06 -4.62 -3.82
C LYS A 51 -9.20 -4.03 -4.65
N ASP A 52 -9.96 -4.91 -5.30
CA ASP A 52 -11.16 -4.62 -6.09
C ASP A 52 -12.13 -5.80 -5.95
N THR A 53 -12.93 -5.74 -4.89
CA THR A 53 -13.79 -6.84 -4.45
C THR A 53 -15.19 -6.65 -4.97
N THR A 54 -15.64 -7.55 -5.83
CA THR A 54 -17.02 -7.63 -6.30
C THR A 54 -17.87 -8.44 -5.30
N PRO A 55 -19.18 -8.17 -5.15
CA PRO A 55 -20.03 -8.95 -4.26
C PRO A 55 -19.92 -10.47 -4.48
N GLY A 56 -19.75 -11.21 -3.40
CA GLY A 56 -19.63 -12.68 -3.42
C GLY A 56 -18.20 -13.22 -3.60
N GLU A 57 -17.20 -12.38 -3.89
CA GLU A 57 -15.80 -12.82 -3.93
C GLU A 57 -15.26 -13.11 -2.52
N ASN A 58 -14.55 -14.23 -2.37
CA ASN A 58 -13.95 -14.59 -1.08
C ASN A 58 -12.59 -13.90 -0.89
N THR A 59 -12.50 -12.98 0.08
CA THR A 59 -11.27 -12.26 0.43
C THR A 59 -10.65 -12.71 1.77
N SER A 60 -11.19 -13.72 2.45
CA SER A 60 -10.77 -14.06 3.81
C SER A 60 -9.31 -14.47 3.90
N PHE A 61 -8.61 -13.88 4.86
CA PHE A 61 -7.35 -14.36 5.40
C PHE A 61 -7.23 -13.85 6.84
N LYS A 62 -6.33 -14.44 7.63
CA LYS A 62 -5.91 -13.95 8.95
C LYS A 62 -4.42 -14.23 9.12
N HIS A 63 -3.62 -13.20 9.35
CA HIS A 63 -2.17 -13.35 9.49
C HIS A 63 -1.52 -12.18 10.26
N LEU A 64 -0.19 -12.29 10.41
CA LEU A 64 0.73 -11.18 10.63
C LEU A 64 1.55 -10.99 9.36
N ASP A 65 1.75 -9.74 8.94
CA ASP A 65 2.60 -9.40 7.78
C ASP A 65 4.09 -9.35 8.15
N LEU A 66 4.51 -10.23 9.06
CA LEU A 66 5.91 -10.38 9.47
C LEU A 66 6.21 -11.83 9.89
N ASN A 67 7.52 -12.12 9.91
CA ASN A 67 8.07 -13.30 10.54
C ASN A 67 8.18 -13.05 12.06
N VAL A 68 7.40 -13.77 12.86
CA VAL A 68 7.34 -13.54 14.31
C VAL A 68 8.66 -13.83 14.99
N LEU A 69 9.39 -14.87 14.57
CA LEU A 69 10.69 -15.22 15.15
C LEU A 69 11.69 -14.08 14.96
N ARG A 70 11.87 -13.62 13.71
CA ARG A 70 12.76 -12.49 13.41
C ARG A 70 12.31 -11.19 14.07
N ARG A 71 11.00 -10.95 14.16
CA ARG A 71 10.47 -9.81 14.92
C ARG A 71 10.84 -9.87 16.40
N LEU A 72 10.87 -11.05 17.00
CA LEU A 72 11.18 -11.24 18.42
C LEU A 72 12.69 -11.28 18.73
N SER A 73 13.51 -11.78 17.81
CA SER A 73 14.97 -11.89 17.95
C SER A 73 15.73 -10.65 17.47
N GLU A 74 15.32 -10.07 16.34
CA GLU A 74 16.06 -9.03 15.61
C GLU A 74 15.30 -7.70 15.52
N ASN A 75 14.07 -7.62 16.05
CA ASN A 75 13.17 -6.49 15.87
C ASN A 75 12.84 -6.16 14.40
N GLN A 76 12.99 -7.12 13.48
CA GLN A 76 12.64 -6.93 12.07
C GLN A 76 11.18 -6.46 11.94
N GLY A 77 10.94 -5.42 11.15
CA GLY A 77 9.60 -4.90 10.86
C GLY A 77 8.92 -4.13 12.01
N ILE A 78 9.59 -3.86 13.13
CA ILE A 78 8.99 -3.17 14.29
C ILE A 78 8.48 -1.76 13.97
N ASN A 79 9.13 -1.08 13.03
CA ASN A 79 8.83 0.29 12.63
C ASN A 79 7.95 0.37 11.38
N ILE A 80 7.81 -0.72 10.63
CA ILE A 80 6.99 -0.74 9.42
C ILE A 80 5.52 -0.68 9.83
N VAL A 81 4.78 0.16 9.11
CA VAL A 81 3.33 0.28 9.22
C VAL A 81 2.69 -0.13 7.89
N GLN A 82 1.51 -0.71 7.97
CA GLN A 82 0.66 -0.98 6.82
C GLN A 82 -0.28 0.19 6.64
N CYS A 83 -0.55 0.54 5.39
CA CYS A 83 -1.46 1.63 5.05
C CYS A 83 -2.45 1.17 3.98
N SER A 84 -3.69 1.59 4.12
CA SER A 84 -4.73 1.43 3.10
C SER A 84 -5.55 2.70 2.94
N VAL A 85 -5.85 3.05 1.70
CA VAL A 85 -6.75 4.16 1.33
C VAL A 85 -8.00 3.57 0.67
N SER A 86 -9.15 3.80 1.27
CA SER A 86 -10.42 3.27 0.77
C SER A 86 -10.94 4.19 -0.34
N VAL A 87 -11.15 3.63 -1.52
CA VAL A 87 -11.70 4.36 -2.68
C VAL A 87 -13.23 4.40 -2.61
N ASP A 88 -13.82 3.36 -2.01
CA ASP A 88 -15.23 3.23 -1.66
C ASP A 88 -15.44 3.19 -0.14
N ASN A 89 -16.70 3.22 0.30
CA ASN A 89 -17.03 2.96 1.69
C ASN A 89 -16.90 1.46 1.97
N GLU A 90 -16.08 1.10 2.95
CA GLU A 90 -16.08 -0.26 3.49
C GLU A 90 -17.21 -0.44 4.51
N GLU A 91 -17.83 -1.61 4.50
CA GLU A 91 -18.82 -2.04 5.49
C GLU A 91 -18.28 -3.18 6.35
N SER A 92 -19.00 -3.53 7.43
CA SER A 92 -18.56 -4.56 8.38
C SER A 92 -18.36 -5.95 7.78
N ASP A 93 -18.94 -6.23 6.61
CA ASP A 93 -18.80 -7.48 5.86
C ASP A 93 -17.77 -7.38 4.72
N GLY A 94 -17.27 -6.18 4.39
CA GLY A 94 -16.36 -5.93 3.25
C GLY A 94 -15.05 -5.24 3.63
N CYS A 95 -14.59 -5.35 4.88
CA CYS A 95 -13.48 -4.56 5.42
C CYS A 95 -12.30 -5.39 5.93
N THR A 96 -11.25 -4.69 6.37
CA THR A 96 -10.19 -5.28 7.19
C THR A 96 -10.73 -5.64 8.58
N ILE A 97 -10.34 -6.81 9.07
CA ILE A 97 -10.54 -7.21 10.48
C ILE A 97 -9.23 -7.09 11.23
N VAL A 98 -9.27 -6.69 12.50
CA VAL A 98 -8.07 -6.57 13.36
C VAL A 98 -8.35 -7.12 14.75
N VAL A 99 -7.30 -7.48 15.50
CA VAL A 99 -7.36 -7.69 16.95
C VAL A 99 -6.74 -6.47 17.63
N PRO A 100 -7.55 -5.50 18.10
CA PRO A 100 -7.02 -4.28 18.71
C PRO A 100 -6.15 -4.58 19.93
N GLY A 101 -5.02 -3.89 20.05
CA GLY A 101 -4.11 -4.08 21.18
C GLY A 101 -3.19 -5.31 21.10
N PHE A 102 -3.40 -6.23 20.15
CA PHE A 102 -2.63 -7.47 20.05
C PHE A 102 -1.11 -7.26 19.96
N HIS A 103 -0.66 -6.20 19.31
CA HIS A 103 0.76 -5.84 19.17
C HIS A 103 1.54 -5.83 20.51
N ARG A 104 0.86 -5.63 21.65
CA ARG A 104 1.45 -5.64 22.99
C ARG A 104 1.75 -7.05 23.52
N ASN A 105 1.11 -8.07 22.93
CA ASN A 105 1.06 -9.43 23.44
C ASN A 105 1.74 -10.45 22.51
N ILE A 106 2.38 -10.01 21.42
CA ILE A 106 2.96 -10.92 20.41
C ILE A 106 3.95 -11.93 21.00
N ARG A 107 4.77 -11.52 21.98
CA ARG A 107 5.73 -12.41 22.67
C ARG A 107 5.02 -13.48 23.52
N GLU A 108 4.00 -13.09 24.28
CA GLU A 108 3.23 -14.03 25.10
C GLU A 108 2.46 -15.01 24.22
N TRP A 109 1.80 -14.51 23.18
CA TRP A 109 1.10 -15.37 22.22
C TRP A 109 2.06 -16.35 21.54
N TRP A 110 3.24 -15.90 21.12
CA TRP A 110 4.22 -16.78 20.48
C TRP A 110 4.73 -17.89 21.39
N SER A 111 4.96 -17.60 22.68
CA SER A 111 5.28 -18.64 23.68
C SER A 111 4.20 -19.73 23.73
N ARG A 112 2.92 -19.36 23.67
CA ARG A 112 1.82 -20.35 23.62
C ARG A 112 1.82 -21.15 22.33
N VAL A 113 2.18 -20.53 21.20
CA VAL A 113 2.32 -21.22 19.91
C VAL A 113 3.45 -22.26 19.96
N GLU A 114 4.57 -21.92 20.62
CA GLU A 114 5.69 -22.82 20.87
C GLU A 114 5.31 -23.97 21.79
N ASP A 115 4.61 -23.70 22.90
CA ASP A 115 4.11 -24.73 23.83
C ASP A 115 3.18 -25.74 23.13
N ARG A 116 2.44 -25.29 22.11
CA ARG A 116 1.59 -26.13 21.26
C ARG A 116 2.35 -26.84 20.13
N SER A 117 3.66 -26.62 20.00
CA SER A 117 4.50 -27.14 18.90
C SER A 117 3.98 -26.74 17.51
N MET A 118 3.42 -25.54 17.39
CA MET A 118 2.89 -24.99 16.13
C MET A 118 3.74 -23.84 15.58
N ALA A 119 4.89 -23.57 16.19
CA ALA A 119 5.81 -22.54 15.73
C ALA A 119 6.36 -22.91 14.35
N ALA A 120 6.31 -21.94 13.44
CA ALA A 120 6.84 -22.07 12.10
C ALA A 120 7.69 -20.83 11.77
N ASN A 121 8.81 -21.04 11.10
CA ASN A 121 9.67 -19.95 10.64
C ASN A 121 9.26 -19.53 9.22
N GLU A 122 8.04 -19.02 9.10
CA GLU A 122 7.47 -18.54 7.85
C GLU A 122 7.63 -17.01 7.71
N LEU A 123 7.69 -16.53 6.46
CA LEU A 123 7.92 -15.11 6.13
C LEU A 123 6.76 -14.21 6.56
N THR A 124 5.53 -14.72 6.47
CA THR A 124 4.36 -14.18 7.16
C THR A 124 3.73 -15.28 7.99
N THR A 125 3.08 -14.90 9.08
CA THR A 125 2.54 -15.89 10.01
C THR A 125 1.05 -16.06 9.76
N CYS A 126 0.66 -17.09 9.03
CA CYS A 126 -0.75 -17.47 8.89
C CYS A 126 -1.29 -17.90 10.26
N VAL A 127 -2.33 -17.21 10.74
CA VAL A 127 -2.85 -17.45 12.09
C VAL A 127 -4.14 -18.26 12.15
N SER A 128 -4.63 -18.70 10.99
CA SER A 128 -5.90 -19.45 10.88
C SER A 128 -5.95 -20.72 11.74
N LYS A 129 -4.79 -21.35 11.99
CA LYS A 129 -4.67 -22.55 12.82
C LYS A 129 -3.99 -22.29 14.16
N THR A 130 -3.17 -21.24 14.27
CA THR A 130 -2.33 -20.99 15.46
C THR A 130 -2.96 -20.05 16.47
N PHE A 131 -3.89 -19.18 16.05
CA PHE A 131 -4.65 -18.30 16.95
C PHE A 131 -5.97 -18.97 17.34
N THR A 132 -6.00 -19.51 18.56
CA THR A 132 -7.10 -20.34 19.06
C THR A 132 -8.22 -19.50 19.68
N LYS A 133 -9.28 -20.17 20.14
CA LYS A 133 -10.34 -19.53 20.93
C LYS A 133 -9.79 -18.98 22.25
N ASP A 134 -8.93 -19.74 22.93
CA ASP A 134 -8.31 -19.33 24.20
C ASP A 134 -7.38 -18.12 24.00
N ASP A 135 -6.68 -18.06 22.87
CA ASP A 135 -5.90 -16.87 22.50
C ASP A 135 -6.82 -15.67 22.24
N ALA A 136 -7.98 -15.87 21.62
CA ALA A 136 -8.95 -14.79 21.41
C ALA A 136 -9.57 -14.30 22.73
N GLU A 137 -9.83 -15.19 23.68
CA GLU A 137 -10.28 -14.85 25.03
C GLU A 137 -9.22 -14.06 25.81
N ALA A 138 -7.94 -14.40 25.63
CA ALA A 138 -6.82 -13.72 26.31
C ALA A 138 -6.41 -12.39 25.66
N PHE A 139 -6.39 -12.32 24.33
CA PHE A 139 -5.77 -11.22 23.59
C PHE A 139 -6.76 -10.37 22.78
N GLY A 140 -8.03 -10.80 22.70
CA GLY A 140 -9.09 -10.13 21.97
C GLY A 140 -9.52 -10.86 20.69
N TYR A 141 -10.72 -10.52 20.22
CA TYR A 141 -11.30 -11.08 19.00
C TYR A 141 -10.96 -10.23 17.78
N PHE A 142 -10.96 -10.89 16.62
CA PHE A 142 -10.99 -10.17 15.33
C PHE A 142 -12.30 -9.41 15.22
N ILE A 143 -12.21 -8.09 15.09
CA ILE A 143 -13.36 -7.22 14.87
C ILE A 143 -13.27 -6.53 13.50
N PRO A 144 -14.40 -6.32 12.80
CA PRO A 144 -14.47 -5.47 11.62
C PRO A 144 -14.00 -4.04 11.92
N SER A 145 -13.20 -3.48 11.01
CA SER A 145 -12.70 -2.10 11.09
C SER A 145 -12.95 -1.39 9.75
N PRO A 146 -14.21 -1.07 9.42
CA PRO A 146 -14.56 -0.40 8.17
C PRO A 146 -13.91 0.99 8.09
N CYS A 147 -13.44 1.32 6.90
CA CYS A 147 -12.84 2.61 6.59
C CYS A 147 -13.70 3.33 5.51
N PRO A 148 -14.21 4.55 5.79
CA PRO A 148 -15.00 5.30 4.83
C PRO A 148 -14.21 5.70 3.59
N ARG A 149 -14.93 5.99 2.51
CA ARG A 149 -14.36 6.52 1.27
C ARG A 149 -13.44 7.73 1.52
N GLY A 150 -12.27 7.70 0.92
CA GLY A 150 -11.25 8.76 1.00
C GLY A 150 -10.52 8.83 2.34
N ARG A 151 -10.79 7.89 3.27
CA ARG A 151 -10.06 7.78 4.54
C ARG A 151 -8.89 6.82 4.42
N ILE A 152 -8.00 6.92 5.40
CA ILE A 152 -6.78 6.14 5.50
C ILE A 152 -6.85 5.32 6.79
N ARG A 153 -6.50 4.04 6.69
CA ARG A 153 -6.28 3.16 7.84
C ARG A 153 -4.80 2.80 7.87
N ILE A 154 -4.19 3.00 9.03
CA ILE A 154 -2.78 2.65 9.28
C ILE A 154 -2.72 1.68 10.46
N THR A 155 -1.99 0.59 10.30
CA THR A 155 -1.82 -0.46 11.31
C THR A 155 -0.35 -0.85 11.45
N ARG A 156 0.04 -1.37 12.62
CA ARG A 156 1.39 -1.93 12.82
C ARG A 156 1.48 -3.31 12.17
N LEU A 157 2.65 -3.72 11.66
CA LEU A 157 2.83 -5.10 11.15
C LEU A 157 2.63 -6.19 12.22
N ASP A 158 2.87 -5.87 13.49
CA ASP A 158 2.70 -6.80 14.62
C ASP A 158 1.26 -6.86 15.15
N ILE A 159 0.28 -6.30 14.44
CA ILE A 159 -1.14 -6.50 14.75
C ILE A 159 -1.71 -7.69 13.98
N LEU A 160 -2.45 -8.57 14.67
CA LEU A 160 -3.25 -9.57 13.99
C LEU A 160 -4.32 -8.89 13.17
N HIS A 161 -4.35 -9.24 11.88
CA HIS A 161 -5.33 -8.68 10.97
C HIS A 161 -5.71 -9.68 9.88
N GLY A 162 -6.69 -9.28 9.08
CA GLY A 162 -7.28 -10.10 8.05
C GLY A 162 -8.23 -9.30 7.17
N SER A 163 -8.97 -10.01 6.34
CA SER A 163 -10.13 -9.46 5.62
C SER A 163 -11.36 -10.30 5.91
N THR A 164 -12.52 -9.67 5.91
CA THR A 164 -13.80 -10.38 5.96
C THR A 164 -13.94 -11.35 4.78
N PRO A 165 -14.70 -12.45 4.93
CA PRO A 165 -14.80 -13.45 3.89
C PRO A 165 -15.51 -12.95 2.65
N VAL A 166 -16.67 -12.30 2.77
CA VAL A 166 -17.49 -11.91 1.63
C VAL A 166 -17.99 -10.49 1.83
N SER A 167 -17.69 -9.63 0.86
CA SER A 167 -18.32 -8.30 0.77
C SER A 167 -19.69 -8.43 0.10
N CYS A 168 -20.71 -7.76 0.65
CA CYS A 168 -22.00 -7.60 -0.04
C CYS A 168 -21.97 -6.44 -1.04
N LEU A 169 -20.98 -5.56 -0.95
CA LEU A 169 -20.82 -4.39 -1.80
C LEU A 169 -19.54 -4.48 -2.64
N TRP A 170 -19.51 -3.70 -3.71
CA TRP A 170 -18.27 -3.43 -4.42
C TRP A 170 -17.37 -2.57 -3.54
N CYS A 171 -16.11 -2.98 -3.35
CA CYS A 171 -15.15 -2.26 -2.53
C CYS A 171 -13.79 -2.19 -3.22
N GLN A 172 -13.32 -0.98 -3.48
CA GLN A 172 -11.96 -0.70 -3.96
C GLN A 172 -11.09 -0.07 -2.88
N MET A 173 -9.83 -0.49 -2.83
CA MET A 173 -8.85 -0.02 -1.87
C MET A 173 -7.45 -0.06 -2.44
N ILE A 174 -6.70 1.02 -2.20
CA ILE A 174 -5.29 1.17 -2.56
C ILE A 174 -4.44 0.90 -1.32
N LEU A 175 -3.35 0.17 -1.51
CA LEU A 175 -2.46 -0.27 -0.44
C LEU A 175 -1.08 0.37 -0.64
N PRO A 176 -0.90 1.68 -0.31
CA PRO A 176 0.42 2.25 -0.35
C PRO A 176 1.28 1.58 0.72
N CYS A 177 2.45 1.11 0.33
CA CYS A 177 3.43 0.57 1.25
C CYS A 177 4.62 1.53 1.31
N TYR A 178 4.97 1.99 2.50
CA TYR A 178 6.09 2.88 2.72
C TYR A 178 7.13 2.16 3.56
N ILE A 179 8.36 2.12 3.05
CA ILE A 179 9.47 1.42 3.67
C ILE A 179 10.65 2.39 3.83
N ALA A 180 11.28 2.38 5.00
CA ALA A 180 12.37 3.28 5.29
C ALA A 180 13.65 2.92 4.55
N VAL A 181 14.42 3.96 4.24
CA VAL A 181 15.77 3.85 3.70
C VAL A 181 16.78 4.53 4.65
N PRO A 182 17.94 3.93 4.91
CA PRO A 182 19.04 4.57 5.63
C PRO A 182 19.64 5.75 4.86
N GLU A 183 20.57 6.46 5.49
CA GLU A 183 21.23 7.64 4.92
C GLU A 183 22.08 7.36 3.69
N ASP A 184 22.57 6.14 3.54
CA ASP A 184 23.42 5.73 2.42
C ASP A 184 22.64 5.31 1.16
N HIS A 185 21.30 5.25 1.26
CA HIS A 185 20.39 4.79 0.22
C HIS A 185 20.75 3.43 -0.40
N ALA A 186 21.53 2.59 0.29
CA ALA A 186 22.03 1.34 -0.28
C ALA A 186 20.99 0.21 -0.21
N LYS A 187 20.39 0.03 0.97
CA LYS A 187 19.37 -0.98 1.25
C LYS A 187 18.13 -0.35 1.88
N LEU A 188 17.04 -1.09 1.95
CA LEU A 188 15.85 -0.69 2.71
C LEU A 188 15.94 -1.23 4.14
N GLU A 189 15.05 -0.79 5.03
CA GLU A 189 14.99 -1.29 6.41
C GLU A 189 14.71 -2.80 6.50
N ASN A 190 14.23 -3.41 5.42
CA ASN A 190 14.19 -4.85 5.25
C ASN A 190 15.19 -5.27 4.15
N ASP A 191 16.27 -5.94 4.56
CA ASP A 191 17.37 -6.38 3.70
C ASP A 191 16.98 -7.42 2.65
N GLU A 192 15.80 -8.04 2.78
CA GLU A 192 15.25 -9.00 1.82
C GLU A 192 14.41 -8.33 0.72
N CYS A 193 14.12 -7.03 0.86
CA CYS A 193 13.54 -6.23 -0.21
C CYS A 193 14.59 -5.77 -1.21
N GLU A 194 14.13 -5.24 -2.34
CA GLU A 194 15.01 -4.64 -3.33
C GLU A 194 15.72 -3.40 -2.81
N THR A 195 16.89 -3.13 -3.38
CA THR A 195 17.65 -1.91 -3.12
C THR A 195 16.93 -0.67 -3.64
N TRP A 196 17.36 0.51 -3.18
CA TRP A 196 16.87 1.80 -3.68
C TRP A 196 16.95 1.89 -5.21
N THR A 197 18.09 1.48 -5.80
CA THR A 197 18.35 1.54 -7.24
C THR A 197 17.42 0.62 -8.03
N GLN A 198 17.14 -0.57 -7.51
CA GLN A 198 16.18 -1.49 -8.12
C GLN A 198 14.76 -0.91 -8.08
N LEU A 199 14.33 -0.37 -6.93
CA LEU A 199 13.03 0.30 -6.82
C LEU A 199 12.91 1.53 -7.74
N SER A 200 13.97 2.33 -7.86
CA SER A 200 14.03 3.45 -8.81
C SER A 200 13.78 2.97 -10.24
N THR A 201 14.41 1.86 -10.62
CA THR A 201 14.21 1.23 -11.93
C THR A 201 12.76 0.75 -12.10
N PHE A 202 12.19 0.08 -11.10
CA PHE A 202 10.80 -0.38 -11.17
C PHE A 202 9.78 0.75 -11.27
N HIS A 203 9.95 1.85 -10.52
CA HIS A 203 9.10 3.04 -10.66
C HIS A 203 9.24 3.69 -12.03
N HIS A 204 10.47 3.74 -12.56
CA HIS A 204 10.74 4.31 -13.89
C HIS A 204 10.11 3.47 -15.01
N LEU A 205 10.29 2.15 -14.96
CA LEU A 205 9.79 1.22 -15.97
C LEU A 205 8.31 0.83 -15.76
N MET A 206 7.73 1.14 -14.59
CA MET A 206 6.40 0.69 -14.15
C MET A 206 6.26 -0.84 -14.15
N GLU A 207 7.30 -1.50 -13.67
CA GLU A 207 7.38 -2.95 -13.54
C GLU A 207 7.15 -3.38 -12.09
N ALA A 208 6.48 -4.51 -11.91
CA ALA A 208 6.25 -5.06 -10.58
C ALA A 208 7.60 -5.50 -9.97
N PRO A 209 7.84 -5.22 -8.67
CA PRO A 209 9.00 -5.76 -7.97
C PRO A 209 9.02 -7.29 -7.98
N ASP A 210 10.21 -7.87 -7.81
CA ASP A 210 10.40 -9.31 -7.74
C ASP A 210 9.94 -9.86 -6.37
N HIS A 211 10.12 -9.05 -5.33
CA HIS A 211 9.80 -9.35 -3.94
C HIS A 211 8.56 -8.58 -3.47
N SER A 212 8.31 -8.63 -2.16
CA SER A 212 7.36 -7.78 -1.47
C SER A 212 7.94 -7.32 -0.15
N THR A 213 7.34 -6.31 0.47
CA THR A 213 7.79 -5.77 1.77
C THR A 213 7.70 -6.73 2.94
N SER A 214 6.97 -7.84 2.80
CA SER A 214 6.85 -8.93 3.76
C SER A 214 7.55 -10.21 3.27
N ASP A 215 8.60 -10.07 2.45
CA ASP A 215 9.48 -11.13 1.94
C ASP A 215 8.82 -12.23 1.10
N PHE A 216 7.53 -12.12 0.77
CA PHE A 216 7.01 -12.91 -0.33
C PHE A 216 7.73 -12.45 -1.60
N SER A 217 8.77 -13.17 -2.05
CA SER A 217 8.97 -13.38 -3.50
C SER A 217 7.57 -13.60 -4.05
N SER A 218 7.10 -12.71 -4.93
CA SER A 218 5.67 -12.56 -5.25
C SER A 218 4.98 -13.92 -5.27
N ALA A 219 4.33 -14.35 -4.16
CA ALA A 219 3.92 -15.77 -4.02
C ALA A 219 2.82 -16.14 -5.02
N TYR A 220 2.31 -15.12 -5.70
CA TYR A 220 1.30 -15.15 -6.73
C TYR A 220 1.82 -14.76 -8.12
N GLY A 221 3.13 -14.47 -8.23
CA GLY A 221 3.79 -13.86 -9.37
C GLY A 221 3.42 -12.39 -9.56
N GLY A 222 4.35 -11.60 -10.10
CA GLY A 222 3.99 -10.38 -10.83
C GLY A 222 3.41 -10.74 -12.20
N PRO A 223 2.84 -9.77 -12.95
CA PRO A 223 2.42 -10.01 -14.34
C PRO A 223 3.58 -10.52 -15.23
N GLY A 224 4.84 -10.31 -14.84
CA GLY A 224 6.03 -10.69 -15.61
C GLY A 224 6.30 -9.78 -16.81
N PHE A 225 5.48 -8.74 -16.97
CA PHE A 225 5.62 -7.70 -17.99
C PHE A 225 4.96 -6.41 -17.50
N ARG A 226 5.50 -5.27 -17.95
CA ARG A 226 4.86 -3.96 -17.81
C ARG A 226 3.53 -3.96 -18.57
N PHE A 227 2.45 -3.49 -17.95
CA PHE A 227 1.18 -3.28 -18.65
C PHE A 227 1.38 -2.28 -19.82
N PRO A 228 1.14 -2.68 -21.10
CA PRO A 228 1.45 -1.86 -22.27
C PRO A 228 0.86 -0.45 -22.26
N ALA A 229 -0.33 -0.27 -21.69
CA ALA A 229 -0.98 1.02 -21.60
C ALA A 229 -0.66 1.81 -20.31
N ALA A 230 0.24 1.31 -19.46
CA ALA A 230 0.69 2.05 -18.29
C ALA A 230 1.40 3.34 -18.71
N VAL A 231 0.98 4.46 -18.13
CA VAL A 231 1.58 5.77 -18.30
C VAL A 231 2.04 6.27 -16.93
N ARG A 232 3.28 6.76 -16.88
CA ARG A 232 3.87 7.29 -15.65
C ARG A 232 3.28 8.65 -15.35
N LEU A 233 2.82 8.84 -14.13
CA LEU A 233 2.46 10.14 -13.57
C LEU A 233 3.73 10.73 -12.96
N GLU A 234 4.27 11.74 -13.60
CA GLU A 234 5.43 12.49 -13.10
C GLU A 234 5.14 13.12 -11.73
N SER A 235 6.18 13.24 -10.90
CA SER A 235 6.06 13.85 -9.60
C SER A 235 5.56 15.30 -9.65
N CYS A 236 4.91 15.72 -8.56
CA CYS A 236 4.41 17.07 -8.33
C CYS A 236 5.12 17.79 -7.17
N SER A 237 6.16 17.19 -6.60
CA SER A 237 6.90 17.66 -5.41
C SER A 237 8.23 16.90 -5.26
N THR A 238 9.23 17.51 -4.64
CA THR A 238 10.50 16.83 -4.35
C THR A 238 10.36 15.69 -3.33
N ILE A 239 9.44 15.80 -2.36
CA ILE A 239 9.07 14.67 -1.48
C ILE A 239 8.50 13.53 -2.32
N GLY A 240 7.62 13.83 -3.28
CA GLY A 240 7.09 12.85 -4.22
C GLY A 240 8.17 12.17 -5.04
N ASP A 241 9.19 12.91 -5.51
CA ASP A 241 10.33 12.34 -6.21
C ASP A 241 11.17 11.44 -5.30
N ALA A 242 11.41 11.85 -4.05
CA ALA A 242 12.14 11.06 -3.06
C ALA A 242 11.40 9.76 -2.69
N VAL A 243 10.08 9.82 -2.53
CA VAL A 243 9.21 8.66 -2.29
C VAL A 243 9.25 7.66 -3.46
N LEU A 244 9.44 8.13 -4.68
CA LEU A 244 9.50 7.29 -5.89
C LEU A 244 10.93 6.89 -6.29
N CYS A 245 11.92 7.14 -5.44
CA CYS A 245 13.35 6.93 -5.75
C CYS A 245 13.81 7.66 -7.02
N ALA A 246 13.21 8.81 -7.35
CA ALA A 246 13.66 9.68 -8.43
C ALA A 246 14.67 10.73 -7.93
N GLN A 247 14.71 10.96 -6.61
CA GLN A 247 15.61 11.88 -5.93
C GLN A 247 16.03 11.29 -4.58
N CYS A 248 17.22 11.64 -4.09
CA CYS A 248 17.67 11.19 -2.77
C CYS A 248 17.09 12.07 -1.66
N TRP A 249 16.93 11.48 -0.46
CA TRP A 249 16.39 12.19 0.71
C TRP A 249 17.33 13.24 1.29
N ASP A 250 18.61 13.22 0.91
CA ASP A 250 19.63 14.19 1.35
C ASP A 250 19.68 15.45 0.47
N ASP A 251 18.85 15.53 -0.57
CA ASP A 251 18.75 16.72 -1.40
C ASP A 251 18.19 17.92 -0.62
N PRO A 252 18.84 19.11 -0.67
CA PRO A 252 18.38 20.31 0.01
C PRO A 252 16.93 20.70 -0.27
N LEU A 253 16.42 20.47 -1.49
CA LEU A 253 15.06 20.82 -1.86
C LEU A 253 14.02 19.90 -1.18
N VAL A 254 14.37 18.62 -0.99
CA VAL A 254 13.54 17.69 -0.21
C VAL A 254 13.42 18.17 1.23
N TYR A 255 14.52 18.67 1.83
CA TYR A 255 14.48 19.25 3.17
C TYR A 255 13.62 20.53 3.26
N GLU A 256 13.59 21.36 2.23
CA GLU A 256 12.72 22.54 2.20
C GLU A 256 11.24 22.15 2.23
N GLU A 257 10.82 21.19 1.41
CA GLU A 257 9.46 20.68 1.43
C GLU A 257 9.13 19.92 2.73
N LEU A 258 10.09 19.18 3.30
CA LEU A 258 9.90 18.51 4.60
C LEU A 258 9.64 19.51 5.72
N ARG A 259 10.36 20.64 5.74
CA ARG A 259 10.10 21.72 6.70
C ARG A 259 8.72 22.32 6.52
N ALA A 260 8.23 22.42 5.28
CA ALA A 260 6.88 22.90 5.03
C ALA A 260 5.82 21.88 5.49
N LEU A 261 6.01 20.59 5.21
CA LEU A 261 5.02 19.54 5.47
C LEU A 261 4.99 19.04 6.92
N LEU A 262 6.16 18.79 7.50
CA LEU A 262 6.34 18.20 8.84
C LEU A 262 6.82 19.21 9.89
N GLY A 263 6.99 20.48 9.49
CA GLY A 263 7.36 21.55 10.40
C GLY A 263 6.24 21.97 11.35
N PRO A 264 6.52 22.90 12.27
CA PRO A 264 5.57 23.30 13.32
C PRO A 264 4.44 24.22 12.83
N ASP A 265 4.46 24.71 11.59
CA ASP A 265 3.46 25.63 11.06
C ASP A 265 2.40 24.88 10.24
N ASP A 266 1.28 24.58 10.89
CA ASP A 266 0.13 23.89 10.28
C ASP A 266 -0.40 24.61 9.02
N LYS A 267 -0.32 25.95 8.96
CA LYS A 267 -0.82 26.71 7.82
C LYS A 267 0.07 26.51 6.60
N ILE A 268 1.39 26.53 6.80
CA ILE A 268 2.36 26.22 5.73
C ILE A 268 2.15 24.78 5.25
N GLY A 269 2.00 23.81 6.17
CA GLY A 269 1.76 22.41 5.82
C GLY A 269 0.46 22.20 5.04
N GLN A 270 -0.62 22.88 5.42
CA GLN A 270 -1.89 22.86 4.68
C GLN A 270 -1.77 23.47 3.29
N GLN A 271 -1.09 24.61 3.15
CA GLN A 271 -0.87 25.27 1.86
C GLN A 271 -0.03 24.41 0.91
N TYR A 272 1.06 23.83 1.43
CA TYR A 272 1.89 22.89 0.68
C TYR A 272 1.06 21.69 0.21
N THR A 273 0.31 21.06 1.11
CA THR A 273 -0.55 19.91 0.81
C THR A 273 -1.57 20.22 -0.27
N GLN A 274 -2.30 21.34 -0.17
CA GLN A 274 -3.30 21.75 -1.15
C GLN A 274 -2.67 21.99 -2.52
N SER A 275 -1.51 22.67 -2.55
CA SER A 275 -0.76 22.97 -3.77
C SER A 275 -0.30 21.69 -4.49
N VAL A 276 0.26 20.72 -3.77
CA VAL A 276 0.68 19.43 -4.35
C VAL A 276 -0.53 18.63 -4.84
N ARG A 277 -1.60 18.53 -4.05
CA ARG A 277 -2.83 17.80 -4.43
C ARG A 277 -3.51 18.38 -5.65
N GLN A 278 -3.50 19.71 -5.80
CA GLN A 278 -4.00 20.37 -7.00
C GLN A 278 -3.21 19.92 -8.23
N ARG A 279 -1.87 19.99 -8.19
CA ARG A 279 -1.01 19.53 -9.28
C ARG A 279 -1.19 18.04 -9.59
N LEU A 280 -1.29 17.20 -8.56
CA LEU A 280 -1.55 15.75 -8.74
C LEU A 280 -2.90 15.49 -9.43
N THR A 281 -3.94 16.26 -9.10
CA THR A 281 -5.26 16.15 -9.75
C THR A 281 -5.20 16.56 -11.21
N GLU A 282 -4.55 17.68 -11.52
CA GLU A 282 -4.35 18.15 -12.89
C GLU A 282 -3.56 17.12 -13.73
N LYS A 283 -2.46 16.59 -13.19
CA LYS A 283 -1.68 15.53 -13.86
C LYS A 283 -2.47 14.23 -13.99
N TYR A 284 -3.23 13.81 -12.98
CA TYR A 284 -4.08 12.62 -13.03
C TYR A 284 -5.01 12.66 -14.24
N HIS A 285 -5.69 13.77 -14.45
CA HIS A 285 -6.61 13.96 -15.57
C HIS A 285 -5.93 13.80 -16.93
N GLN A 286 -4.73 14.38 -17.09
CA GLN A 286 -3.92 14.25 -18.31
C GLN A 286 -3.43 12.81 -18.51
N THR A 287 -2.89 12.19 -17.46
CA THR A 287 -2.32 10.83 -17.51
C THR A 287 -3.41 9.78 -17.76
N VAL A 288 -4.58 9.88 -17.14
CA VAL A 288 -5.69 8.93 -17.37
C VAL A 288 -6.15 8.95 -18.82
N LYS A 289 -6.25 10.14 -19.43
CA LYS A 289 -6.59 10.25 -20.85
C LYS A 289 -5.54 9.53 -21.71
N ALA A 290 -4.26 9.72 -21.44
CA ALA A 290 -3.17 9.04 -22.14
C ALA A 290 -3.22 7.51 -21.95
N VAL A 291 -3.58 7.02 -20.76
CA VAL A 291 -3.81 5.58 -20.52
C VAL A 291 -4.95 5.06 -21.40
N PHE A 292 -6.08 5.75 -21.46
CA PHE A 292 -7.24 5.32 -22.26
C PHE A 292 -6.93 5.33 -23.75
N ASP A 293 -6.25 6.36 -24.24
CA ASP A 293 -5.79 6.43 -25.64
C ASP A 293 -4.78 5.33 -25.96
N SER A 294 -3.91 4.97 -25.00
CA SER A 294 -2.97 3.85 -25.14
C SER A 294 -3.69 2.49 -25.10
N GLU A 295 -4.63 2.29 -24.18
CA GLU A 295 -5.41 1.06 -24.11
C GLU A 295 -6.22 0.81 -25.38
N ASN A 296 -6.91 1.84 -25.89
CA ASN A 296 -7.68 1.74 -27.13
C ASN A 296 -6.78 1.32 -28.31
N ARG A 297 -5.56 1.85 -28.40
CA ARG A 297 -4.59 1.47 -29.43
C ARG A 297 -4.06 0.05 -29.28
N ASN A 298 -3.83 -0.42 -28.05
CA ASN A 298 -3.24 -1.73 -27.79
C ASN A 298 -4.27 -2.88 -27.78
N TYR A 299 -5.51 -2.61 -27.38
CA TYR A 299 -6.52 -3.64 -27.09
C TYR A 299 -7.81 -3.51 -27.91
N SER A 300 -8.04 -2.37 -28.58
CA SER A 300 -9.23 -2.13 -29.40
C SER A 300 -10.52 -2.49 -28.64
N LEU A 301 -11.33 -3.42 -29.18
CA LEU A 301 -12.59 -3.90 -28.57
C LEU A 301 -12.43 -4.59 -27.21
N LYS A 302 -11.21 -4.88 -26.77
CA LYS A 302 -10.90 -5.47 -25.46
C LYS A 302 -10.42 -4.44 -24.43
N SER A 303 -10.41 -3.15 -24.76
CA SER A 303 -10.03 -2.09 -23.83
C SER A 303 -11.06 -1.93 -22.70
N PHE A 304 -10.58 -1.76 -21.47
CA PHE A 304 -11.44 -1.45 -20.32
C PHE A 304 -12.09 -0.06 -20.44
N ALA A 305 -11.42 0.88 -21.12
CA ALA A 305 -11.96 2.21 -21.40
C ALA A 305 -13.29 2.18 -22.20
N LEU A 306 -13.58 1.09 -22.92
CA LEU A 306 -14.87 0.90 -23.60
C LEU A 306 -15.99 0.43 -22.65
N CYS A 307 -15.64 -0.19 -21.52
CA CYS A 307 -16.60 -0.71 -20.54
C CYS A 307 -16.94 0.29 -19.42
N SER A 308 -16.14 1.35 -19.27
CA SER A 308 -16.39 2.43 -18.32
C SER A 308 -15.90 3.75 -18.91
N PRO A 309 -16.80 4.64 -19.39
CA PRO A 309 -16.39 5.90 -19.99
C PRO A 309 -15.65 6.77 -18.96
N LEU A 310 -14.80 7.68 -19.45
CA LEU A 310 -14.13 8.69 -18.62
C LEU A 310 -15.16 9.34 -17.67
N PRO A 311 -14.79 9.60 -16.40
CA PRO A 311 -15.62 10.37 -15.48
C PRO A 311 -16.13 11.64 -16.16
N LYS A 312 -17.45 11.88 -16.11
CA LYS A 312 -18.07 13.08 -16.69
C LYS A 312 -17.38 14.32 -16.09
N GLY A 313 -16.79 15.16 -16.94
CA GLY A 313 -15.97 16.33 -16.55
C GLY A 313 -14.55 16.35 -17.12
N LEU A 314 -14.10 15.24 -17.72
CA LEU A 314 -12.78 15.12 -18.37
C LEU A 314 -12.81 15.29 -19.90
N GLY A 315 -14.01 15.32 -20.48
CA GLY A 315 -14.24 15.58 -21.90
C GLY A 315 -14.73 17.02 -22.10
N ALA A 316 -14.08 17.72 -23.01
CA ALA A 316 -14.23 19.14 -23.35
C ALA A 316 -13.46 20.09 -22.41
N GLY A 317 -12.32 20.55 -22.92
CA GLY A 317 -11.85 21.89 -22.57
C GLY A 317 -13.01 22.87 -22.77
N ARG A 318 -13.18 23.77 -21.81
CA ARG A 318 -14.02 24.95 -22.02
C ARG A 318 -13.36 25.76 -23.12
N GLU A 319 -13.87 25.63 -24.34
CA GLU A 319 -13.91 26.78 -25.23
C GLU A 319 -15.03 27.68 -24.71
N GLY A 320 -14.65 28.88 -24.27
CA GLY A 320 -15.50 29.88 -23.64
C GLY A 320 -14.65 30.83 -22.81
#